data_AF-A0A1F0MJD3-F1
#
_entry.id   AF-A0A1F0MJD3-F1
#
_cell.length_a   1.000
_cell.length_b   1.000
_cell.length_c   1.000
_cell.angle_alpha   90.00
_cell.angle_beta   90.00
_cell.angle_gamma   90.00
#
_symmetry.space_group_name_H-M   'P 1'
#
loop_
_entity.id
_entity.type
_entity.pdbx_description
1 polymer ?
#
loop_
_entity_poly.entity_id
_entity_poly.type
_entity_poly.pdbx_seq_one_letter_code
_entity_poly.pdbx_strand_id
1 'polypeptide(L)'
;MLQHLIGAKLELRFPDLDVGRDKATTADLQTERNGDFQIGTTAFHVTVSPMEKLMDRCRDNLAEGVRPVIIVPASRVLAAKQLAEVAAIDQSVGVVEAESYIGTNIEELALYNSDRIRESLARLIRRYNDRITDVESDLSLRIDEPKWLSKMADERGF
;
A
#
# COMPACT_ATOMS: atom_id res chain seq x y z
N MET A 1 -1.32 -9.78 -1.99
CA MET A 1 -2.49 -8.97 -2.41
C MET A 1 -2.50 -7.56 -1.79
N LEU A 2 -2.72 -7.37 -0.48
CA LEU A 2 -2.85 -6.01 0.10
C LEU A 2 -1.65 -5.10 -0.18
N GLN A 3 -0.42 -5.61 0.00
CA GLN A 3 0.81 -4.89 -0.32
C GLN A 3 0.83 -4.36 -1.76
N HIS A 4 0.44 -5.18 -2.74
CA HIS A 4 0.38 -4.74 -4.15
C HIS A 4 -0.64 -3.64 -4.40
N LEU A 5 -1.77 -3.66 -3.68
CA LEU A 5 -2.79 -2.61 -3.80
C LEU A 5 -2.30 -1.29 -3.20
N ILE A 6 -1.59 -1.35 -2.07
CA ILE A 6 -0.92 -0.18 -1.49
C ILE A 6 0.19 0.33 -2.41
N GLY A 7 0.99 -0.55 -3.00
CA GLY A 7 2.02 -0.17 -3.98
C GLY A 7 1.42 0.52 -5.20
N ALA A 8 0.36 -0.03 -5.79
CA ALA A 8 -0.36 0.58 -6.91
C ALA A 8 -0.93 1.96 -6.54
N LYS A 9 -1.51 2.10 -5.34
CA LYS A 9 -1.96 3.38 -4.79
C LYS A 9 -0.81 4.39 -4.72
N LEU A 10 0.35 3.99 -4.18
CA LEU A 10 1.52 4.86 -4.04
C LEU A 10 2.04 5.32 -5.42
N GLU A 11 2.13 4.42 -6.40
CA GLU A 11 2.52 4.76 -7.77
C GLU A 11 1.55 5.78 -8.41
N LEU A 12 0.25 5.64 -8.17
CA LEU A 12 -0.73 6.61 -8.66
C LEU A 12 -0.57 7.99 -8.02
N ARG A 13 -0.26 8.05 -6.72
CA ARG A 13 -0.12 9.32 -6.00
C ARG A 13 1.19 10.02 -6.30
N PHE A 14 2.25 9.25 -6.52
CA PHE A 14 3.62 9.70 -6.66
C PHE A 14 4.23 9.13 -7.95
N PRO A 15 3.75 9.56 -9.14
CA PRO A 15 4.17 8.99 -10.42
C PRO A 15 5.66 9.20 -10.72
N ASP A 16 6.28 10.20 -10.10
CA ASP A 16 7.69 10.55 -10.28
C ASP A 16 8.62 9.89 -9.24
N LEU A 17 8.08 9.11 -8.31
CA LEU A 17 8.86 8.40 -7.30
C LEU A 17 8.94 6.91 -7.63
N ASP A 18 10.09 6.31 -7.34
CA ASP A 18 10.26 4.86 -7.43
C ASP A 18 9.55 4.18 -6.24
N VAL A 19 8.46 3.46 -6.55
CA VAL A 19 7.71 2.68 -5.56
C VAL A 19 8.07 1.21 -5.76
N GLY A 20 8.96 0.73 -4.89
CA GLY A 20 9.53 -0.62 -4.97
C GLY A 20 8.51 -1.73 -5.29
N ARG A 21 8.91 -2.67 -6.15
CA ARG A 21 8.09 -3.77 -6.65
C ARG A 21 8.48 -5.15 -6.12
N ASP A 22 9.31 -5.22 -5.08
CA ASP A 22 9.86 -6.52 -4.69
C ASP A 22 8.81 -7.48 -4.13
N LYS A 23 9.09 -8.78 -4.33
CA LYS A 23 8.27 -9.88 -3.78
C LYS A 23 8.28 -9.84 -2.26
N ALA A 24 7.12 -10.12 -1.66
CA ALA A 24 6.96 -10.36 -0.22
C ALA A 24 7.88 -11.48 0.34
N THR A 25 8.52 -12.26 -0.53
CA THR A 25 9.33 -13.45 -0.19
C THR A 25 10.85 -13.26 -0.26
N THR A 26 11.36 -12.10 -0.71
CA THR A 26 12.81 -11.89 -0.88
C THR A 26 13.38 -11.08 0.30
N ALA A 27 13.44 -11.71 1.48
CA ALA A 27 13.94 -11.08 2.70
C ALA A 27 15.47 -11.23 2.90
N ASP A 28 16.20 -11.91 2.00
CA ASP A 28 17.49 -12.51 2.36
C ASP A 28 18.74 -11.99 1.61
N LEU A 29 18.68 -10.89 0.86
CA LEU A 29 19.90 -10.28 0.29
C LEU A 29 19.94 -8.78 0.55
N GLN A 30 20.58 -8.41 1.66
CA GLN A 30 21.27 -7.13 1.92
C GLN A 30 20.74 -5.91 1.13
N THR A 31 19.48 -5.53 1.34
CA THR A 31 19.05 -4.15 1.07
C THR A 31 18.31 -3.61 2.28
N GLU A 32 18.85 -2.49 2.76
CA GLU A 32 18.36 -1.42 3.63
C GLU A 32 16.86 -1.07 3.48
N ARG A 33 15.96 -2.05 3.62
CA ARG A 33 14.52 -1.83 3.51
C ARG A 33 13.90 -1.71 4.88
N ASN A 34 13.64 -0.46 5.27
CA ASN A 34 12.98 -0.11 6.52
C ASN A 34 11.49 -0.55 6.56
N GLY A 35 10.90 -0.96 5.44
CA GLY A 35 9.52 -1.45 5.35
C GLY A 35 9.21 -2.09 4.00
N ASP A 36 7.95 -2.39 3.73
CA ASP A 36 7.48 -2.88 2.44
C ASP A 36 7.60 -1.81 1.34
N PHE A 37 7.41 -0.54 1.73
CA PHE A 37 7.64 0.63 0.88
C PHE A 37 8.36 1.72 1.67
N GLN A 38 9.10 2.58 0.98
CA GLN A 38 9.68 3.78 1.57
C GLN A 38 9.44 4.98 0.66
N ILE A 39 8.89 6.06 1.22
CA ILE A 39 8.71 7.35 0.55
C ILE A 39 9.34 8.43 1.42
N GLY A 40 10.39 9.08 0.91
CA GLY A 40 11.19 10.02 1.70
C GLY A 40 11.75 9.34 2.95
N THR A 41 11.48 9.93 4.12
CA THR A 41 11.90 9.41 5.43
C THR A 41 10.83 8.54 6.11
N THR A 42 9.79 8.10 5.39
CA THR A 42 8.71 7.27 5.93
C THR A 42 8.74 5.86 5.37
N ALA A 43 8.77 4.86 6.27
CA ALA A 43 8.64 3.45 5.93
C ALA A 43 7.21 2.97 6.16
N PHE A 44 6.63 2.29 5.17
CA PHE A 44 5.31 1.70 5.25
C PHE A 44 5.41 0.19 5.44
N HIS A 45 4.75 -0.31 6.48
CA HIS A 45 4.62 -1.74 6.77
C HIS A 45 3.18 -2.16 6.52
N VAL A 46 2.95 -3.02 5.53
CA VAL A 46 1.63 -3.48 5.11
C VAL A 46 1.40 -4.90 5.60
N THR A 47 0.41 -5.11 6.46
CA THR A 47 0.10 -6.45 6.98
C THR A 47 -1.38 -6.65 7.21
N VAL A 48 -1.86 -7.88 7.01
CA VAL A 48 -3.22 -8.31 7.39
C VAL A 48 -3.27 -8.94 8.79
N SER A 49 -2.11 -9.12 9.42
CA SER A 49 -1.95 -9.75 10.72
C SER A 49 -0.77 -9.09 11.45
N PRO A 50 -0.99 -7.94 12.11
CA PRO A 50 0.07 -7.29 12.89
C PRO A 50 0.52 -8.20 14.04
N MET A 51 1.83 -8.25 14.29
CA MET A 51 2.47 -9.08 15.31
C MET A 51 3.57 -8.29 16.03
N GLU A 52 4.00 -8.75 17.20
CA GLU A 52 5.02 -8.09 18.03
C GLU A 52 6.33 -7.80 17.26
N LYS A 53 6.80 -8.76 16.44
CA LYS A 53 8.00 -8.60 15.59
C LYS A 53 7.94 -7.36 14.68
N LEU A 54 6.75 -6.93 14.25
CA LEU A 54 6.60 -5.71 13.47
C LEU A 54 6.89 -4.45 14.30
N MET A 55 6.57 -4.47 15.60
CA MET A 55 6.87 -3.36 16.51
C MET A 55 8.37 -3.20 16.73
N ASP A 56 9.10 -4.31 16.83
CA ASP A 56 10.58 -4.27 16.90
C ASP A 56 11.18 -3.60 15.66
N ARG A 57 10.72 -3.98 14.47
CA ARG A 57 11.12 -3.30 13.22
C ARG A 57 10.77 -1.82 13.21
N CYS A 58 9.61 -1.44 13.74
CA CYS A 58 9.25 -0.03 13.85
C CYS A 58 10.16 0.73 14.83
N ARG A 59 10.61 0.07 15.91
CA ARG A 59 11.56 0.63 16.88
C ARG A 59 12.93 0.85 16.24
N ASP A 60 13.41 -0.11 15.46
CA ASP A 60 14.67 0.00 14.70
C ASP A 60 14.60 1.19 13.73
N ASN A 61 13.52 1.30 12.96
CA ASN A 61 13.29 2.46 12.08
C ASN A 61 13.34 3.79 12.84
N LEU A 62 12.68 3.87 13.99
CA LEU A 62 12.66 5.10 14.80
C LEU A 62 14.05 5.47 15.31
N ALA A 63 14.86 4.47 15.73
CA ALA A 63 16.24 4.68 16.16
C ALA A 63 17.13 5.20 15.01
N GLU A 64 16.79 4.86 13.77
CA GLU A 64 17.47 5.31 12.55
C GLU A 64 16.88 6.62 11.97
N GLY A 65 15.90 7.25 12.65
CA GLY A 65 15.27 8.49 12.18
C GLY A 65 14.26 8.29 11.04
N VAL A 66 13.83 7.05 10.80
CA VAL A 66 12.83 6.69 9.79
C VAL A 66 11.46 6.58 10.45
N ARG A 67 10.47 7.28 9.93
CA ARG A 67 9.11 7.29 10.48
C ARG A 67 8.32 6.05 10.01
N PRO A 68 7.90 5.14 10.90
CA PRO A 68 7.09 3.99 10.50
C PRO A 68 5.60 4.33 10.39
N VAL A 69 4.95 3.77 9.38
CA VAL A 69 3.50 3.73 9.21
C VAL A 69 3.06 2.29 8.98
N ILE A 70 2.24 1.78 9.88
CA ILE A 70 1.62 0.46 9.79
C ILE A 70 0.29 0.61 9.07
N ILE A 71 0.12 -0.09 7.95
CA ILE A 71 -1.10 -0.15 7.17
C ILE A 71 -1.72 -1.53 7.34
N VAL A 72 -2.94 -1.56 7.86
CA VAL A 72 -3.69 -2.79 8.15
C VAL A 72 -5.14 -2.67 7.69
N PRO A 73 -5.85 -3.78 7.43
CA PRO A 73 -7.29 -3.73 7.20
C PRO A 73 -8.02 -3.11 8.39
N ALA A 74 -9.20 -2.53 8.14
CA ALA A 74 -10.05 -1.89 9.16
C ALA A 74 -10.23 -2.76 10.42
N SER A 75 -10.48 -4.06 10.23
CA SER A 75 -10.69 -5.04 11.30
C SER A 75 -9.46 -5.28 12.19
N ARG A 76 -8.28 -4.81 11.79
CA ARG A 76 -6.99 -5.01 12.46
C ARG A 76 -6.41 -3.73 13.07
N VAL A 77 -7.03 -2.57 12.83
CA VAL A 77 -6.53 -1.27 13.34
C VAL A 77 -6.40 -1.28 14.86
N LEU A 78 -7.42 -1.75 15.59
CA LEU A 78 -7.38 -1.79 17.06
C LEU A 78 -6.25 -2.70 17.56
N ALA A 79 -6.08 -3.87 16.94
CA ALA A 79 -5.01 -4.80 17.31
C ALA A 79 -3.62 -4.21 17.07
N ALA A 80 -3.40 -3.54 15.93
CA ALA A 80 -2.13 -2.87 15.63
C ALA A 80 -1.84 -1.72 16.62
N LYS A 81 -2.85 -0.93 16.98
CA LYS A 81 -2.70 0.14 18.00
C LYS A 81 -2.34 -0.43 19.36
N GLN A 82 -3.02 -1.50 19.80
CA GLN A 82 -2.70 -2.15 21.08
C GLN A 82 -1.27 -2.67 21.11
N LEU A 83 -0.79 -3.28 20.02
CA LEU A 83 0.59 -3.74 19.92
C LEU A 83 1.60 -2.58 20.00
N ALA A 84 1.31 -1.46 19.34
CA ALA A 84 2.17 -0.28 19.40
C ALA A 84 2.21 0.35 20.80
N GLU A 85 1.08 0.35 21.52
CA GLU A 85 0.98 0.83 22.91
C GLU A 85 1.77 -0.07 23.86
N VAL A 86 1.62 -1.40 23.74
CA VAL A 86 2.40 -2.37 24.53
C VAL A 86 3.90 -2.23 24.27
N ALA A 87 4.29 -1.93 23.03
CA ALA A 87 5.67 -1.67 22.66
C ALA A 87 6.17 -0.24 23.01
N ALA A 88 5.32 0.62 23.59
CA ALA A 88 5.58 2.01 23.95
C ALA A 88 6.06 2.89 22.78
N ILE A 89 5.52 2.67 21.58
CA ILE A 89 5.85 3.43 20.35
C ILE A 89 4.61 4.04 19.67
N ASP A 90 3.43 3.92 20.27
CA ASP A 90 2.14 4.38 19.73
C ASP A 90 2.10 5.87 19.38
N GLN A 91 2.86 6.71 20.09
CA GLN A 91 2.96 8.15 19.81
C GLN A 91 3.89 8.47 18.62
N SER A 92 4.71 7.51 18.20
CA SER A 92 5.73 7.70 17.16
C SER A 92 5.46 6.89 15.87
N VAL A 93 4.53 5.94 15.92
CA VAL A 93 4.13 5.11 14.77
C VAL A 93 2.74 5.50 14.28
N GLY A 94 2.59 5.73 12.98
CA GLY A 94 1.26 5.87 12.37
C GLY A 94 0.60 4.51 12.20
N VAL A 95 -0.66 4.35 12.63
CA VAL A 95 -1.48 3.16 12.30
C VAL A 95 -2.66 3.61 11.44
N VAL A 96 -2.76 3.08 10.23
CA VAL A 96 -3.72 3.52 9.22
C VAL A 96 -4.52 2.33 8.68
N GLU A 97 -5.83 2.53 8.52
CA GLU A 97 -6.72 1.62 7.81
C GLU A 97 -6.43 1.64 6.31
N ALA A 98 -6.20 0.48 5.72
CA ALA A 98 -5.86 0.34 4.32
C ALA A 98 -6.98 0.83 3.37
N GLU A 99 -8.23 0.51 3.69
CA GLU A 99 -9.41 0.86 2.90
C GLU A 99 -9.54 2.39 2.80
N SER A 100 -9.51 3.08 3.94
CA SER A 100 -9.50 4.55 4.00
C SER A 100 -8.26 5.15 3.31
N TYR A 101 -7.07 4.56 3.53
CA TYR A 101 -5.82 5.04 2.93
C TYR A 101 -5.84 5.00 1.39
N ILE A 102 -6.47 3.98 0.81
CA ILE A 102 -6.67 3.85 -0.63
C ILE A 102 -7.82 4.75 -1.09
N GLY A 103 -8.97 4.66 -0.44
CA GLY A 103 -10.19 5.37 -0.83
C GLY A 103 -10.02 6.87 -0.86
N THR A 104 -9.44 7.45 0.20
CA THR A 104 -9.16 8.90 0.27
C THR A 104 -8.27 9.33 -0.88
N ASN A 105 -7.26 8.54 -1.25
CA ASN A 105 -6.39 8.90 -2.37
C ASN A 105 -7.12 8.87 -3.72
N ILE A 106 -8.04 7.91 -3.94
CA ILE A 106 -8.87 7.87 -5.14
C ILE A 106 -9.75 9.12 -5.22
N GLU A 107 -10.40 9.49 -4.12
CA GLU A 107 -11.25 10.67 -4.08
C GLU A 107 -10.46 11.97 -4.31
N GLU A 108 -9.31 12.12 -3.65
CA GLU A 108 -8.43 13.28 -3.80
C GLU A 108 -7.93 13.44 -5.24
N LEU A 109 -7.43 12.37 -5.87
CA LEU A 109 -6.97 12.39 -7.27
C LEU A 109 -8.11 12.70 -8.23
N ALA A 110 -9.32 12.26 -7.89
CA ALA A 110 -10.52 12.52 -8.68
C ALA A 110 -11.13 13.91 -8.44
N LEU A 111 -10.59 14.72 -7.53
CA LEU A 111 -11.19 15.98 -7.07
C LEU A 111 -12.64 15.79 -6.60
N TYR A 112 -12.93 14.65 -5.97
CA TYR A 112 -14.27 14.27 -5.50
C TYR A 112 -15.34 14.25 -6.61
N ASN A 113 -14.94 14.09 -7.87
CA ASN A 113 -15.86 13.97 -9.00
C ASN A 113 -16.17 12.50 -9.31
N SER A 114 -17.45 12.14 -9.35
CA SER A 114 -17.90 10.75 -9.53
C SER A 114 -17.38 10.05 -10.78
N ASP A 115 -17.29 10.75 -11.92
CA ASP A 115 -16.77 10.15 -13.15
C ASP A 115 -15.26 9.93 -13.05
N ARG A 116 -14.53 10.90 -12.49
CA ARG A 116 -13.09 10.79 -12.24
C ARG A 116 -12.74 9.77 -11.16
N ILE A 117 -13.64 9.50 -10.21
CA ILE A 117 -13.49 8.43 -9.21
C ILE A 117 -13.48 7.08 -9.92
N ARG A 118 -14.41 6.86 -10.87
CA ARG A 118 -14.44 5.63 -11.68
C ARG A 118 -13.16 5.48 -12.50
N GLU A 119 -12.69 6.54 -13.14
CA GLU A 119 -11.41 6.56 -13.86
C GLU A 119 -10.20 6.29 -12.94
N SER A 120 -10.19 6.84 -11.73
CA SER A 120 -9.09 6.65 -10.78
C SER A 120 -9.07 5.21 -10.24
N LEU A 121 -10.24 4.63 -9.98
CA LEU A 121 -10.38 3.22 -9.61
C LEU A 121 -9.90 2.29 -10.75
N ALA A 122 -10.18 2.64 -12.01
CA ALA A 122 -9.65 1.94 -13.18
C ALA A 122 -8.14 1.85 -13.18
N ARG A 123 -7.51 3.01 -12.99
CA ARG A 123 -6.06 3.15 -12.99
C ARG A 123 -5.46 2.37 -11.84
N LEU A 124 -6.11 2.33 -10.68
CA LEU A 124 -5.65 1.54 -9.54
C LEU A 124 -5.66 0.04 -9.85
N ILE A 125 -6.77 -0.48 -10.40
CA ILE A 125 -6.89 -1.90 -10.76
C ILE A 125 -5.83 -2.28 -11.79
N ARG A 126 -5.62 -1.43 -12.82
CA ARG A 126 -4.60 -1.67 -13.84
C ARG A 126 -3.20 -1.66 -13.27
N ARG A 127 -2.83 -0.65 -12.46
CA ARG A 127 -1.52 -0.59 -11.81
C ARG A 127 -1.29 -1.77 -10.86
N TYR A 128 -2.33 -2.19 -10.13
CA TYR A 128 -2.27 -3.41 -9.32
C TYR A 128 -1.98 -4.65 -10.19
N ASN A 129 -2.70 -4.82 -11.29
CA ASN A 129 -2.52 -5.95 -12.20
C ASN A 129 -1.14 -5.94 -12.90
N ASP A 130 -0.63 -4.75 -13.26
CA ASP A 130 0.73 -4.58 -13.77
C ASP A 130 1.75 -5.07 -12.74
N ARG A 131 1.60 -4.64 -11.48
CA ARG A 131 2.47 -5.08 -10.37
C ARG A 131 2.40 -6.59 -10.13
N ILE A 132 1.21 -7.20 -10.19
CA ILE A 132 1.08 -8.66 -10.09
C ILE A 132 1.83 -9.34 -11.24
N THR A 133 1.69 -8.83 -12.47
CA THR A 133 2.34 -9.40 -13.66
C THR A 133 3.86 -9.29 -13.60
N ASP A 134 4.38 -8.17 -13.09
CA ASP A 134 5.82 -7.92 -12.97
C ASP A 134 6.47 -8.79 -11.88
N VAL A 135 5.73 -9.09 -10.80
CA VAL A 135 6.32 -9.55 -9.54
C VAL A 135 5.93 -10.98 -9.20
N GLU A 136 4.68 -11.37 -9.41
CA GLU A 136 4.16 -12.66 -8.95
C GLU A 136 4.21 -13.70 -10.07
N SER A 137 4.54 -14.95 -9.71
CA SER A 137 4.41 -16.08 -10.65
C SER A 137 2.95 -16.51 -10.83
N ASP A 138 2.12 -16.31 -9.80
CA ASP A 138 0.71 -16.65 -9.83
C ASP A 138 -0.13 -15.46 -10.31
N LEU A 139 -0.48 -15.48 -11.60
CA LEU A 139 -1.28 -14.44 -12.24
C LEU A 139 -2.78 -14.51 -11.88
N SER A 140 -3.22 -15.54 -11.15
CA SER A 140 -4.61 -15.62 -10.65
C SER A 140 -4.91 -14.57 -9.58
N LEU A 141 -3.87 -13.94 -9.02
CA LEU A 141 -3.98 -12.85 -8.05
C LEU A 141 -4.41 -11.51 -8.67
N ARG A 142 -4.53 -11.44 -10.00
CA ARG A 142 -5.04 -10.27 -10.72
C ARG A 142 -6.52 -10.04 -10.40
N ILE A 143 -6.92 -8.77 -10.40
CA ILE A 143 -8.31 -8.37 -10.27
C ILE A 143 -8.92 -8.31 -11.67
N ASP A 144 -10.05 -9.00 -11.86
CA ASP A 144 -10.83 -8.89 -13.09
C ASP A 144 -11.34 -7.46 -13.27
N GLU A 145 -11.12 -6.91 -14.46
CA GLU A 145 -11.63 -5.58 -14.80
C GLU A 145 -13.16 -5.62 -14.89
N PRO A 146 -13.89 -4.78 -14.14
CA PRO A 146 -15.35 -4.71 -14.25
C PRO A 146 -15.78 -4.31 -15.67
N LYS A 147 -16.96 -4.77 -16.13
CA LYS A 147 -17.46 -4.47 -17.50
C LYS A 147 -17.52 -2.97 -17.84
N TRP A 148 -17.77 -2.12 -16.85
CA TRP A 148 -17.78 -0.66 -17.06
C TRP A 148 -16.39 -0.12 -17.38
N LEU A 149 -15.34 -0.82 -16.96
CA LEU A 149 -13.95 -0.48 -17.19
C LEU A 149 -13.49 -0.76 -18.62
N SER A 150 -13.88 -1.92 -19.15
CA SER A 150 -13.61 -2.29 -20.53
C SER A 150 -14.24 -1.27 -21.50
N LYS A 151 -15.48 -0.86 -21.24
CA LYS A 151 -16.18 0.16 -22.05
C LYS A 151 -15.48 1.53 -22.03
N MET A 152 -14.93 1.94 -20.89
CA MET A 152 -14.22 3.23 -20.79
C MET A 152 -12.88 3.24 -21.53
N ALA A 153 -12.20 2.10 -21.65
CA ALA A 153 -10.99 1.99 -22.47
C ALA A 153 -11.34 2.14 -23.97
N ASP A 154 -12.40 1.49 -24.43
CA ASP A 154 -12.87 1.56 -25.81
C ASP A 154 -13.30 2.98 -26.22
N GLU A 155 -13.90 3.75 -25.29
CA GLU A 155 -14.39 5.11 -25.56
C GLU A 155 -13.30 6.19 -25.50
N ARG A 156 -12.17 5.94 -24.84
CA ARG A 156 -11.15 6.97 -24.57
C ARG A 156 -9.72 6.62 -25.03
N GLY A 157 -9.51 5.44 -25.61
CA GLY A 157 -8.23 5.06 -26.21
C GLY A 157 -7.09 4.93 -25.20
N PHE A 158 -7.36 4.27 -24.07
CA PHE A 158 -6.34 3.90 -23.08
C PHE A 158 -5.79 2.51 -23.35
#